data_AF-A0A1Y1K273-F1
#
_entry.id   AF-A0A1Y1K273-F1
#
_cell.length_a   1.000
_cell.length_b   1.000
_cell.length_c   1.000
_cell.angle_alpha   90.00
_cell.angle_beta   90.00
_cell.angle_gamma   90.00
#
_symmetry.space_group_name_H-M   'P 1'
#
loop_
_entity.id
_entity.type
_entity.pdbx_description
1 polymer ?
#
loop_
_entity_poly.entity_id
_entity_poly.type
_entity_poly.pdbx_seq_one_letter_code
_entity_poly.pdbx_strand_id
1 'polypeptide(L)'
;ILGDNLGLNSMLGLTESFNSNYFCRFCRCDKVETNYNTRENINSLRTPENYEKDLSTLSYGLKEQCVWHKLPNFNITRNVSCDIMHDIWEGVCRYDFGKLLHHFIYVDKFFTLDTLNKRIQFFNFLNKNK
;
A
#
# COMPACT_ATOMS: atom_id res chain seq x y z
N ILE A 1 -3.63 9.29 -10.25
CA ILE A 1 -2.28 9.82 -9.95
C ILE A 1 -1.49 8.66 -9.41
N LEU A 2 -0.33 8.32 -9.98
CA LEU A 2 0.49 7.21 -9.49
C LEU A 2 1.53 7.73 -8.50
N GLY A 3 1.89 6.91 -7.52
CA GLY A 3 2.90 7.25 -6.53
C GLY A 3 2.84 6.29 -5.35
N ASP A 4 3.89 6.33 -4.54
CA ASP A 4 3.95 5.62 -3.27
C ASP A 4 2.93 6.19 -2.26
N ASN A 5 2.74 5.48 -1.15
CA ASN A 5 1.77 5.88 -0.14
C ASN A 5 2.07 7.27 0.46
N LEU A 6 3.35 7.59 0.67
CA LEU A 6 3.76 8.85 1.28
C LEU A 6 3.50 10.03 0.33
N GLY A 7 3.95 9.92 -0.92
CA GLY A 7 3.75 10.94 -1.94
C GLY A 7 2.27 11.16 -2.25
N LEU A 8 1.48 10.08 -2.38
CA LEU A 8 0.05 10.20 -2.63
C LEU A 8 -0.69 10.83 -1.46
N ASN A 9 -0.45 10.41 -0.21
CA ASN A 9 -1.13 11.01 0.94
C ASN A 9 -0.82 12.51 1.04
N SER A 10 0.44 12.90 0.84
CA SER A 10 0.87 14.29 0.87
C SER A 10 0.17 15.13 -0.22
N MET A 11 0.21 14.68 -1.48
CA MET A 11 -0.40 15.40 -2.61
C MET A 11 -1.94 15.46 -2.55
N LEU A 12 -2.58 14.51 -1.87
CA LEU A 12 -4.03 14.40 -1.79
C LEU A 12 -4.61 15.03 -0.51
N GLY A 13 -3.78 15.63 0.34
CA GLY A 13 -4.21 16.32 1.55
C GLY A 13 -4.54 15.39 2.73
N LEU A 14 -3.98 14.18 2.75
CA LEU A 14 -4.11 13.21 3.86
C LEU A 14 -2.86 13.18 4.74
N THR A 15 -3.00 12.64 5.95
CA THR A 15 -1.88 12.40 6.87
C THR A 15 -0.83 11.46 6.26
N GLU A 16 0.43 11.85 6.38
CA GLU A 16 1.59 11.07 5.97
C GLU A 16 2.05 10.08 7.06
N SER A 17 1.46 10.14 8.25
CA SER A 17 1.78 9.23 9.34
C SER A 17 0.99 7.93 9.21
N PHE A 18 1.64 6.88 8.72
CA PHE A 18 1.06 5.53 8.65
C PHE A 18 0.89 4.85 10.02
N ASN A 19 1.30 5.54 11.09
CA ASN A 19 1.06 5.11 12.46
C ASN A 19 -0.17 5.79 13.09
N SER A 20 -0.79 6.76 12.38
CA SER A 20 -2.02 7.46 12.75
C SER A 20 -3.20 6.51 12.90
N ASN A 21 -4.26 6.94 13.61
CA ASN A 21 -5.48 6.14 13.73
C ASN A 21 -6.22 5.99 12.39
N TYR A 22 -6.11 6.98 11.50
CA TYR A 22 -6.74 6.97 10.18
C TYR A 22 -5.72 7.33 9.12
N PHE A 23 -4.97 6.33 8.64
CA PHE A 23 -3.90 6.53 7.66
C PHE A 23 -4.31 6.16 6.22
N CYS A 24 -5.43 5.45 6.07
CA CYS A 24 -5.84 4.91 4.78
C CYS A 24 -6.42 6.01 3.86
N ARG A 25 -5.94 6.05 2.62
CA ARG A 25 -6.46 6.94 1.57
C ARG A 25 -7.78 6.46 0.97
N PHE A 26 -8.11 5.18 1.11
CA PHE A 26 -9.28 4.57 0.48
C PHE A 26 -10.50 4.50 1.39
N CYS A 27 -10.27 4.29 2.68
CA CYS A 27 -11.35 4.08 3.65
C CYS A 27 -11.14 4.90 4.92
N ARG A 28 -12.17 4.89 5.75
CA ARG A 28 -12.26 5.55 7.06
C ARG A 28 -12.09 4.56 8.21
N CYS A 29 -11.62 3.34 7.93
CA CYS A 29 -11.33 2.37 8.96
C CYS A 29 -10.23 2.88 9.88
N ASP A 30 -10.40 2.63 11.18
CA ASP A 30 -9.36 2.92 12.13
C ASP A 30 -8.24 1.86 12.10
N LYS A 31 -7.12 2.20 12.72
CA LYS A 31 -5.93 1.35 12.75
C LYS A 31 -6.19 -0.03 13.35
N VAL A 32 -7.06 -0.13 14.35
CA VAL A 32 -7.41 -1.41 14.96
C VAL A 32 -8.18 -2.27 13.96
N GLU A 33 -9.20 -1.71 13.32
CA GLU A 33 -9.97 -2.41 12.28
C GLU A 33 -9.07 -2.89 11.12
N THR A 34 -8.12 -2.05 10.68
CA THR A 34 -7.22 -2.41 9.56
C THR A 34 -6.34 -3.64 9.83
N ASN A 35 -6.09 -4.00 11.09
CA ASN A 35 -5.32 -5.19 11.43
C ASN A 35 -6.08 -6.49 11.19
N TYR A 36 -7.41 -6.43 11.16
CA TYR A 36 -8.28 -7.62 11.06
C TYR A 36 -9.03 -7.68 9.73
N ASN A 37 -9.17 -6.55 9.03
CA ASN A 37 -9.84 -6.49 7.73
C ASN A 37 -9.02 -7.24 6.67
N THR A 38 -9.53 -8.38 6.23
CA THR A 38 -8.98 -9.17 5.11
C THR A 38 -9.65 -8.85 3.77
N ARG A 39 -10.72 -8.06 3.81
CA ARG A 39 -11.50 -7.63 2.65
C ARG A 39 -11.90 -6.18 2.82
N GLU A 40 -12.21 -5.54 1.70
CA GLU A 40 -12.75 -4.19 1.68
C GLU A 40 -14.08 -4.11 2.46
N ASN A 41 -14.16 -3.15 3.38
CA ASN A 41 -15.41 -2.81 4.05
C ASN A 41 -16.08 -1.66 3.30
N ILE A 42 -17.09 -1.99 2.48
CA ILE A 42 -17.82 -1.05 1.62
C ILE A 42 -18.40 0.13 2.42
N ASN A 43 -18.87 -0.11 3.64
CA ASN A 43 -19.48 0.92 4.49
C ASN A 43 -18.47 1.96 5.00
N SER A 44 -17.18 1.57 5.05
CA SER A 44 -16.10 2.43 5.51
C SER A 44 -15.36 3.11 4.36
N LEU A 45 -15.70 2.84 3.11
CA LEU A 45 -15.07 3.51 1.96
C LEU A 45 -15.28 5.02 2.01
N ARG A 46 -14.28 5.75 1.52
CA ARG A 46 -14.44 7.18 1.26
C ARG A 46 -15.30 7.35 0.02
N THR A 47 -16.30 8.21 0.13
CA THR A 47 -17.19 8.60 -0.97
C THR A 47 -17.16 10.11 -1.09
N PRO A 48 -17.55 10.70 -2.23
CA PRO A 48 -17.63 12.15 -2.35
C PRO A 48 -18.46 12.78 -1.21
N GLU A 49 -19.54 12.12 -0.81
CA GLU A 49 -20.47 12.63 0.19
C GLU A 49 -19.89 12.60 1.61
N ASN A 50 -19.12 11.56 1.98
CA ASN A 50 -18.48 11.52 3.29
C ASN A 50 -17.18 12.33 3.32
N TYR A 51 -16.44 12.41 2.22
CA TYR A 51 -15.24 13.22 2.10
C TYR A 51 -15.51 14.69 2.43
N GLU A 52 -16.58 15.28 1.88
CA GLU A 52 -16.93 16.69 2.16
C GLU A 52 -17.25 16.92 3.64
N LYS A 53 -17.93 15.97 4.29
CA LYS A 53 -18.22 16.03 5.73
C LYS A 53 -16.94 15.93 6.54
N ASP A 54 -16.07 14.97 6.21
CA ASP A 54 -14.81 14.73 6.89
C ASP A 54 -13.86 15.92 6.71
N LEU A 55 -13.86 16.56 5.53
CA LEU A 55 -13.06 17.75 5.22
C LEU A 55 -13.46 18.95 6.08
N SER A 56 -14.76 19.17 6.31
CA SER A 56 -15.23 20.26 7.18
C SER A 56 -14.75 20.16 8.63
N THR A 57 -14.40 18.96 9.07
CA THR A 57 -13.96 18.66 10.44
C THR A 57 -12.50 18.23 10.52
N LEU A 58 -11.80 18.15 9.39
CA LEU A 58 -10.44 17.57 9.26
C LEU A 58 -10.31 16.22 9.98
N SER A 59 -11.32 15.38 9.82
CA SER A 59 -11.41 14.08 10.46
C SER A 59 -10.95 12.95 9.55
N TYR A 60 -10.83 11.74 10.12
CA TYR A 60 -10.40 10.54 9.41
C TYR A 60 -9.08 10.74 8.64
N GLY A 61 -8.13 11.48 9.19
CA GLY A 61 -6.80 11.65 8.59
C GLY A 61 -6.72 12.63 7.42
N LEU A 62 -7.77 13.41 7.14
CA LEU A 62 -7.70 14.56 6.25
C LEU A 62 -7.02 15.74 6.94
N LYS A 63 -6.12 16.42 6.23
CA LYS A 63 -5.44 17.65 6.69
C LYS A 63 -5.92 18.88 5.94
N GLU A 64 -6.23 18.72 4.67
CA GLU A 64 -6.65 19.81 3.79
C GLU A 64 -7.39 19.27 2.56
N GLN A 65 -7.97 20.18 1.78
CA GLN A 65 -8.64 19.84 0.54
C GLN A 65 -7.62 19.38 -0.51
N CYS A 66 -7.96 18.32 -1.25
CA CYS A 66 -7.13 17.83 -2.33
C CYS A 66 -6.93 18.91 -3.41
N VAL A 67 -5.66 19.24 -3.71
CA VAL A 67 -5.30 20.27 -4.69
C VAL A 67 -5.83 19.97 -6.10
N TRP A 68 -6.01 18.69 -6.43
CA TRP A 68 -6.45 18.22 -7.73
C TRP A 68 -7.96 18.33 -7.95
N HIS A 69 -8.77 18.65 -6.94
CA HIS A 69 -10.19 18.96 -7.13
C HIS A 69 -10.42 20.21 -8.00
N LYS A 70 -9.37 21.00 -8.27
CA LYS A 70 -9.40 22.09 -9.27
C LYS A 70 -9.51 21.57 -10.71
N LEU A 71 -9.14 20.31 -10.97
CA LEU A 71 -9.23 19.72 -12.30
C LEU A 71 -10.64 19.18 -12.56
N PRO A 72 -11.21 19.42 -13.74
CA PRO A 72 -12.49 18.81 -14.11
C PRO A 72 -12.34 17.29 -14.13
N ASN A 73 -13.36 16.59 -13.63
CA ASN A 73 -13.46 15.13 -13.57
C ASN A 73 -12.46 14.40 -12.65
N PHE A 74 -11.69 15.13 -11.83
CA PHE A 74 -10.87 14.51 -10.80
C PHE A 74 -11.60 14.49 -9.45
N ASN A 75 -11.68 13.32 -8.82
CA ASN A 75 -12.15 13.17 -7.46
C ASN A 75 -11.28 12.15 -6.72
N ILE A 76 -10.75 12.54 -5.55
CA ILE A 76 -9.89 11.70 -4.71
C ILE A 76 -10.47 10.32 -4.39
N THR A 77 -11.79 10.23 -4.21
CA THR A 77 -12.49 8.99 -3.83
C THR A 77 -12.77 8.07 -5.03
N ARG A 78 -12.68 8.59 -6.26
CA ARG A 78 -12.95 7.82 -7.50
C ARG A 78 -11.67 7.50 -8.25
N ASN A 79 -10.70 8.41 -8.25
CA ASN A 79 -9.45 8.28 -8.99
C ASN A 79 -8.34 7.68 -8.12
N VAL A 80 -8.65 6.53 -7.52
CA VAL A 80 -7.76 5.78 -6.64
C VAL A 80 -6.78 4.92 -7.45
N SER A 81 -5.58 4.74 -6.93
CA SER A 81 -4.59 3.82 -7.49
C SER A 81 -3.70 3.24 -6.40
N CYS A 82 -3.16 2.05 -6.66
CA CYS A 82 -2.15 1.38 -5.84
C CYS A 82 -0.83 1.34 -6.60
N ASP A 83 0.27 1.27 -5.85
CA ASP A 83 1.59 1.12 -6.43
C ASP A 83 2.03 -0.32 -6.21
N ILE A 84 1.95 -1.14 -7.25
CA ILE A 84 2.29 -2.56 -7.13
C ILE A 84 3.74 -2.75 -6.68
N MET A 85 4.67 -1.90 -7.13
CA MET A 85 6.09 -2.02 -6.78
C MET A 85 6.29 -1.82 -5.28
N HIS A 86 5.72 -0.76 -4.73
CA HIS A 86 5.86 -0.45 -3.30
C HIS A 86 4.96 -1.31 -2.40
N ASP A 87 3.71 -1.57 -2.81
CA ASP A 87 2.74 -2.28 -1.98
C ASP A 87 3.01 -3.80 -1.97
N ILE A 88 3.36 -4.39 -3.13
CA ILE A 88 3.59 -5.84 -3.28
C ILE A 88 5.07 -6.18 -3.20
N TRP A 89 5.88 -5.69 -4.14
CA TRP A 89 7.26 -6.18 -4.32
C TRP A 89 8.19 -5.75 -3.18
N GLU A 90 8.20 -4.46 -2.84
CA GLU A 90 8.97 -3.93 -1.71
C GLU A 90 8.25 -4.07 -0.37
N GLY A 91 6.92 -4.14 -0.41
CA GLY A 91 6.03 -4.30 0.73
C GLY A 91 5.85 -5.75 1.14
N VAL A 92 4.64 -6.27 0.98
CA VAL A 92 4.22 -7.54 1.61
C VAL A 92 5.06 -8.75 1.16
N CYS A 93 5.41 -8.84 -0.13
CA CYS A 93 6.16 -9.99 -0.65
C CYS A 93 7.49 -10.17 0.08
N ARG A 94 8.18 -9.08 0.43
CA ARG A 94 9.46 -9.16 1.14
C ARG A 94 9.36 -9.97 2.44
N TYR A 95 8.27 -9.83 3.18
CA TYR A 95 8.05 -10.54 4.45
C TYR A 95 7.64 -11.99 4.23
N ASP A 96 6.74 -12.24 3.26
CA ASP A 96 6.21 -13.57 3.00
C ASP A 96 7.25 -14.48 2.35
N PHE A 97 8.05 -13.96 1.41
CA PHE A 97 9.15 -14.73 0.81
C PHE A 97 10.16 -15.21 1.86
N GLY A 98 10.47 -14.39 2.87
CA GLY A 98 11.35 -14.82 3.96
C GLY A 98 10.81 -16.05 4.70
N LYS A 99 9.50 -16.07 5.00
CA LYS A 99 8.85 -17.20 5.66
C LYS A 99 8.78 -18.44 4.77
N LEU A 100 8.45 -18.27 3.49
CA LEU A 100 8.40 -19.36 2.52
C LEU A 100 9.78 -20.00 2.34
N LEU A 101 10.83 -19.19 2.17
CA LEU A 101 12.20 -19.69 2.06
C LEU A 101 12.63 -20.43 3.32
N HIS A 102 12.31 -19.91 4.50
CA HIS A 102 12.58 -20.61 5.75
C HIS A 102 11.90 -21.98 5.79
N HIS A 103 10.62 -22.06 5.41
CA HIS A 103 9.87 -23.31 5.37
C HIS A 103 10.50 -24.31 4.38
N PHE A 104 10.77 -23.89 3.16
CA PHE A 104 11.35 -24.76 2.13
C PHE A 104 12.76 -25.25 2.46
N ILE A 105 13.57 -24.45 3.15
CA ILE A 105 14.95 -24.81 3.50
C ILE A 105 15.01 -25.69 4.75
N TYR A 106 14.30 -25.30 5.81
CA TYR A 106 14.50 -25.90 7.14
C TYR A 106 13.40 -26.89 7.55
N VAL A 107 12.18 -26.75 7.02
CA VAL A 107 11.06 -27.64 7.34
C VAL A 107 10.94 -28.73 6.29
N ASP A 108 10.64 -28.36 5.04
CA ASP A 108 10.45 -29.32 3.94
C ASP A 108 11.77 -29.85 3.37
N LYS A 109 12.86 -29.10 3.57
CA LYS A 109 14.22 -29.43 3.11
C LYS A 109 14.30 -29.68 1.59
N PHE A 110 13.54 -28.93 0.79
CA PHE A 110 13.59 -29.02 -0.68
C PHE A 110 14.96 -28.61 -1.25
N PHE A 111 15.64 -27.66 -0.60
CA PHE A 111 16.99 -27.23 -0.96
C PHE A 111 17.68 -26.60 0.26
N THR A 112 19.01 -26.43 0.20
CA THR A 112 19.78 -25.79 1.26
C THR A 112 19.95 -24.29 1.01
N LEU A 113 20.24 -23.54 2.07
CA LEU A 113 20.61 -22.13 1.95
C LEU A 113 21.81 -21.92 1.02
N ASP A 114 22.79 -22.82 1.06
CA ASP A 114 23.96 -22.80 0.16
C ASP A 114 23.55 -22.95 -1.32
N THR A 115 22.64 -23.89 -1.62
CA THR A 115 22.08 -24.04 -2.98
C THR A 115 21.36 -22.78 -3.45
N LEU A 116 20.56 -22.15 -2.58
CA LEU A 116 19.89 -20.89 -2.91
C LEU A 116 20.90 -19.78 -3.19
N ASN A 117 21.87 -19.59 -2.30
CA ASN A 117 22.89 -18.54 -2.43
C ASN A 117 23.72 -18.71 -3.72
N LYS A 118 24.14 -19.95 -4.02
CA LYS A 118 24.83 -20.26 -5.28
C LYS A 118 23.95 -19.95 -6.49
N ARG A 119 22.67 -20.36 -6.46
CA ARG A 119 21.74 -20.06 -7.55
C ARG A 119 21.58 -18.56 -7.76
N ILE A 120 21.37 -17.77 -6.71
CA ILE A 120 21.28 -16.31 -6.79
C ILE A 120 22.57 -15.73 -7.37
N GLN A 121 23.75 -16.14 -6.86
CA GLN A 121 25.05 -15.63 -7.32
C GLN A 121 25.28 -15.85 -8.82
N PHE A 122 24.90 -17.02 -9.33
CA PHE A 122 25.11 -17.38 -10.74
C PHE A 122 23.88 -17.15 -11.61
N PHE A 123 22.79 -16.60 -11.06
CA PHE A 123 21.59 -16.30 -11.83
C PHE A 123 21.85 -15.09 -12.73
N ASN A 124 21.53 -15.22 -14.01
CA ASN A 124 21.67 -14.12 -14.95
C ASN A 124 20.47 -13.16 -14.83
N PHE A 125 20.54 -12.21 -13.90
CA PHE A 125 19.51 -11.18 -13.70
C PHE A 125 19.36 -10.23 -14.89
N LEU A 126 20.38 -10.15 -15.75
CA LEU A 126 20.44 -9.25 -16.88
C LEU A 126 20.71 -10.08 -18.14
N ASN A 127 19.67 -10.40 -18.90
CA ASN A 127 19.87 -10.54 -20.34
C ASN A 127 20.30 -9.17 -20.86
N LYS A 128 21.61 -8.91 -20.88
CA LYS A 128 22.26 -7.67 -21.36
C LYS A 128 22.09 -7.42 -22.87
N ASN A 129 21.11 -8.04 -23.52
CA ASN A 129 20.87 -7.99 -24.97
C ASN A 129 19.42 -7.58 -25.31
N LYS A 130 18.91 -6.50 -24.70
CA LYS A 130 17.79 -5.71 -25.25
C LYS A 130 17.98 -4.25 -24.92
#